data_AF-A0A8C1ZFM9-F1
#
_entry.id   AF-A0A8C1ZFM9-F1
#
_cell.length_a   1.000
_cell.length_b   1.000
_cell.length_c   1.000
_cell.angle_alpha   90.00
_cell.angle_beta   90.00
_cell.angle_gamma   90.00
#
_symmetry.space_group_name_H-M   'P 1'
#
loop_
_entity.id
_entity.type
_entity.pdbx_description
1 polymer ?
#
loop_
_entity_poly.entity_id
_entity_poly.type
_entity_poly.pdbx_seq_one_letter_code
_entity_poly.pdbx_strand_id
1 'polypeptide(L)' 'MRLSGSDLARASVLENLNRQREEGQLCDLSIQVQGQVFRAHRCVLAASSIIKCV' A
#
# COMPACT_ATOMS: atom_id res chain seq x y z
N MET A 1 11.84 18.36 -14.48
CA MET A 1 11.22 18.36 -13.13
C MET A 1 12.23 17.73 -12.18
N ARG A 2 12.86 18.49 -11.28
CA ARG A 2 13.80 17.92 -10.29
C ARG A 2 12.98 17.31 -9.16
N LEU A 3 13.03 16.00 -9.01
CA LEU A 3 12.51 15.31 -7.83
C LEU A 3 13.39 15.72 -6.65
N SER A 4 12.77 16.21 -5.58
CA SER A 4 13.48 16.51 -4.34
C SER A 4 13.94 15.21 -3.67
N GLY A 5 14.99 15.22 -2.84
CA GLY A 5 15.45 14.01 -2.15
C GLY A 5 14.35 13.31 -1.33
N SER A 6 13.37 14.08 -0.85
CA SER A 6 12.17 13.56 -0.18
C SER A 6 11.22 12.78 -1.10
N ASP A 7 11.14 13.12 -2.39
CA ASP A 7 10.27 12.42 -3.33
C ASP A 7 10.79 11.01 -3.65
N LEU A 8 12.12 10.87 -3.72
CA LEU A 8 12.78 9.58 -3.95
C LEU A 8 12.54 8.62 -2.78
N ALA A 9 12.65 9.13 -1.54
CA ALA A 9 12.38 8.34 -0.35
C ALA A 9 10.93 7.84 -0.30
N ARG A 10 9.96 8.70 -0.65
CA ARG A 10 8.54 8.32 -0.72
C ARG A 10 8.28 7.25 -1.77
N ALA A 11 8.88 7.38 -2.95
CA ALA A 11 8.76 6.39 -4.02
C ALA A 11 9.30 5.02 -3.58
N SER A 12 10.48 5.00 -2.95
CA SER A 12 11.10 3.76 -2.47
C SER A 12 10.27 3.04 -1.39
N VAL A 13 9.62 3.80 -0.49
CA VAL A 13 8.70 3.22 0.52
C VAL A 13 7.51 2.57 -0.15
N LEU A 14 6.87 3.24 -1.11
CA LEU A 14 5.71 2.70 -1.83
C LEU A 14 6.08 1.45 -2.65
N GLU A 15 7.24 1.45 -3.29
CA GLU A 15 7.77 0.30 -4.02
C GLU A 15 7.97 -0.92 -3.11
N ASN A 16 8.57 -0.72 -1.93
CA ASN A 16 8.76 -1.81 -0.97
C ASN A 16 7.44 -2.36 -0.43
N LEU A 17 6.47 -1.49 -0.12
CA LEU A 17 5.13 -1.91 0.31
C LEU A 17 4.41 -2.70 -0.80
N ASN A 18 4.59 -2.31 -2.06
CA ASN A 18 4.04 -3.04 -3.18
C ASN A 18 4.63 -4.44 -3.32
N ARG A 19 5.96 -4.57 -3.19
CA ARG A 19 6.64 -5.86 -3.21
C ARG A 19 6.18 -6.76 -2.06
N GLN A 20 6.06 -6.22 -0.85
CA GLN A 20 5.51 -6.96 0.29
C GLN A 20 4.08 -7.45 0.02
N ARG A 21 3.23 -6.62 -0.61
CA ARG A 21 1.87 -7.01 -0.99
C ARG A 21 1.85 -8.19 -1.96
N GLU A 22 2.72 -8.17 -2.97
CA GLU A 22 2.84 -9.24 -3.96
C GLU A 22 3.37 -10.55 -3.34
N GLU A 23 4.34 -10.45 -2.43
CA GLU A 23 4.88 -11.58 -1.67
C GLU A 23 3.94 -12.05 -0.53
N GLY A 24 2.92 -11.27 -0.19
CA GLY A 24 2.01 -11.58 0.92
C GLY A 24 2.51 -11.24 2.31
N GLN A 25 3.61 -10.49 2.40
CA GLN A 25 4.24 -10.15 3.65
C GLN A 25 3.50 -9.01 4.34
N LEU A 26 3.29 -9.16 5.65
CA LEU A 26 2.72 -8.15 6.53
C LEU A 26 1.31 -7.66 6.12
N CYS A 27 0.66 -8.33 5.16
CA CYS A 27 -0.71 -8.05 4.77
C CYS A 27 -1.64 -8.51 5.89
N ASP A 28 -2.22 -7.56 6.61
CA ASP A 28 -3.14 -7.76 7.72
C ASP A 28 -4.62 -7.69 7.29
N LEU A 29 -4.87 -7.45 6.01
CA LEU A 29 -6.19 -7.38 5.41
C LEU A 29 -6.28 -8.25 4.15
N SER A 30 -7.43 -8.90 3.97
CA SER A 30 -7.82 -9.55 2.72
C SER A 30 -9.24 -9.12 2.35
N ILE A 31 -9.41 -8.66 1.12
CA ILE A 31 -10.69 -8.18 0.57
C ILE A 31 -11.13 -9.15 -0.52
N GLN A 32 -12.34 -9.68 -0.40
CA GLN A 32 -12.91 -10.55 -1.42
C GLN A 32 -13.82 -9.74 -2.35
N VAL A 33 -13.53 -9.78 -3.65
CA VAL A 33 -14.32 -9.11 -4.69
C VAL A 33 -14.59 -10.11 -5.80
N GLN A 34 -15.86 -10.45 -6.02
CA GLN A 34 -16.29 -11.35 -7.10
C GLN A 34 -15.51 -12.69 -7.15
N GLY A 35 -15.20 -13.26 -5.98
CA GLY A 35 -14.47 -14.53 -5.89
C GLY A 35 -12.95 -14.42 -5.92
N GLN A 36 -12.39 -13.23 -6.16
CA GLN A 36 -10.96 -12.97 -6.06
C GLN A 36 -10.59 -12.38 -4.70
N VAL A 37 -9.45 -12.80 -4.14
CA VAL A 37 -8.92 -12.28 -2.88
C VAL A 37 -7.77 -11.31 -3.13
N PHE A 38 -7.87 -10.12 -2.57
CA PHE A 38 -6.86 -9.07 -2.61
C PHE A 38 -6.27 -8.87 -1.23
N ARG A 39 -4.99 -9.20 -1.08
CA ARG A 39 -4.22 -8.94 0.14
C ARG A 39 -3.72 -7.49 0.14
N ALA A 40 -3.78 -6.84 1.30
CA ALA A 40 -3.39 -5.45 1.46
C ALA A 40 -2.91 -5.15 2.88
N HIS A 41 -2.28 -3.99 3.04
CA HIS A 41 -1.96 -3.38 4.34
C HIS A 41 -3.02 -2.35 4.69
N ARG A 42 -3.65 -2.47 5.87
CA ARG A 42 -4.69 -1.51 6.32
C ARG A 42 -4.19 -0.06 6.33
N CYS A 43 -2.96 0.15 6.78
CA CYS A 43 -2.35 1.48 6.87
C CYS A 43 -2.21 2.16 5.50
N VAL A 44 -1.91 1.39 4.44
CA VAL A 44 -1.80 1.92 3.08
C VAL A 44 -3.17 2.33 2.56
N LEU A 45 -4.20 1.49 2.74
CA LEU A 45 -5.57 1.84 2.35
C LEU A 45 -6.11 3.05 3.12
N ALA A 46 -5.82 3.16 4.42
CA ALA A 46 -6.21 4.30 5.24
C ALA A 46 -5.52 5.59 4.79
N ALA A 47 -4.25 5.53 4.36
CA ALA A 47 -3.54 6.69 3.84
C ALA A 47 -4.05 7.13 2.45
N SER A 48 -4.55 6.18 1.64
CA SER A 48 -5.03 6.43 0.27
C SER A 48 -6.54 6.70 0.18
N SER A 49 -7.31 6.51 1.25
CA SER A 49 -8.73 6.80 1.29
C SER A 49 -9.01 8.18 1.90
N ILE A 50 -9.97 8.89 1.30
CA ILE A 50 -10.39 10.23 1.76
C ILE A 50 -10.98 10.19 3.17
N ILE A 51 -11.60 9.07 3.55
CA ILE A 51 -12.18 8.87 4.88
C ILE A 51 -11.13 8.20 5.75
N LYS A 52 -10.29 9.00 6.40
CA LYS A 52 -9.41 8.52 7.46
C LYS A 52 -10.24 8.16 8.69
N CYS A 53 -10.75 6.93 8.74
CA CYS A 53 -11.28 6.33 9.96
C CYS A 53 -10.97 4.84 9.94
N VAL A 54 -9.69 4.52 10.15
CA VAL A 54 -9.21 3.19 10.53
C VAL A 54 -8.24 3.37 11.68
#